data_AF-A0A9N9YKD4-F1
#
_entry.id   AF-A0A9N9YKD4-F1
#
_cell.length_a   1.000
_cell.length_b   1.000
_cell.length_c   1.000
_cell.angle_alpha   90.00
_cell.angle_beta   90.00
_cell.angle_gamma   90.00
#
_symmetry.space_group_name_H-M   'P 1'
#
loop_
_entity.id
_entity.type
_entity.pdbx_description
1 polymer ?
#
loop_
_entity_poly.entity_id
_entity_poly.type
_entity_poly.pdbx_seq_one_letter_code
_entity_poly.pdbx_strand_id
1 'polypeptide(L)'
;MGGGAKVPYPKHVWSPAGGWYAQPANWKANTIIAGATIAAIVAVTWKFSAERETWAHKPEPWEWHPSRYWSKQLKQYDEEDRKAAQEKQ
;
A
#
# COMPACT_ATOMS: atom_id res chain seq x y z
N MET A 1 1.13 2.33 31.15
CA MET A 1 -0.15 1.59 31.00
C MET A 1 0.00 0.26 31.74
N GLY A 2 -0.63 0.12 32.92
CA GLY A 2 -0.62 -1.12 33.69
C GLY A 2 -1.90 -1.89 33.41
N GLY A 3 -1.81 -3.09 32.83
CA GLY A 3 -2.95 -3.98 32.71
C GLY A 3 -3.39 -4.41 34.11
N GLY A 4 -4.68 -4.27 34.42
CA GLY A 4 -5.26 -4.76 35.67
C GLY A 4 -5.07 -6.27 35.85
N ALA A 5 -5.47 -6.79 37.01
CA ALA A 5 -5.31 -8.22 37.33
C ALA A 5 -5.92 -9.11 36.23
N LYS A 6 -5.16 -10.10 35.75
CA LYS A 6 -5.63 -11.06 34.75
C LYS A 6 -6.60 -12.05 35.40
N VAL A 7 -7.81 -12.17 34.86
CA VAL A 7 -8.77 -13.21 35.26
C VAL A 7 -8.21 -14.58 34.84
N PRO A 8 -8.36 -15.66 35.64
CA PRO A 8 -7.95 -17.00 35.23
C PRO A 8 -8.60 -17.44 33.91
N TYR A 9 -7.83 -18.07 33.04
CA TYR A 9 -8.27 -18.58 31.74
C TYR A 9 -7.61 -19.93 31.42
N PRO A 10 -8.22 -20.77 30.57
CA PRO A 10 -7.64 -22.06 30.18
C PRO A 10 -6.41 -21.85 29.28
N LYS A 11 -5.26 -22.40 29.70
CA LYS A 11 -3.97 -22.23 29.00
C LYS A 11 -3.75 -23.18 27.81
N HIS A 12 -4.55 -24.25 27.73
CA HIS A 12 -4.43 -25.29 26.71
C HIS A 12 -5.35 -25.06 25.51
N VAL A 13 -6.20 -24.04 25.55
CA VAL A 13 -7.10 -23.69 24.45
C VAL A 13 -6.34 -22.82 23.45
N TRP A 14 -6.38 -23.22 22.18
CA TRP A 14 -5.77 -22.47 21.08
C TRP A 14 -6.84 -21.95 20.13
N SER A 15 -6.62 -20.74 19.61
CA SER A 15 -7.42 -20.14 18.54
C SER A 15 -6.51 -19.38 17.58
N PRO A 16 -6.85 -19.33 16.28
CA PRO A 16 -6.02 -18.67 15.27
C PRO A 16 -5.86 -17.16 15.52
N ALA A 17 -6.84 -16.51 16.15
CA ALA A 17 -6.77 -15.09 16.49
C ALA A 17 -5.99 -14.82 17.80
N GLY A 18 -5.50 -15.87 18.46
CA GLY A 18 -4.95 -15.81 19.81
C GLY A 18 -5.98 -16.18 20.88
N GLY A 19 -5.72 -15.75 22.12
CA GLY A 19 -6.58 -16.05 23.27
C GLY A 19 -6.53 -14.92 24.30
N TRP A 20 -6.87 -15.24 25.54
CA TRP A 20 -6.90 -14.27 26.63
C TRP A 20 -5.53 -13.64 26.88
N TYR A 21 -5.47 -12.30 26.78
CA TYR A 21 -4.29 -11.50 27.05
C TYR A 21 -3.03 -11.94 26.27
N ALA A 22 -3.20 -12.33 25.00
CA ALA A 22 -2.12 -12.78 24.15
C ALA A 22 -1.02 -11.71 24.02
N GLN A 23 0.16 -12.00 24.58
CA GLN A 23 1.35 -11.15 24.49
C GLN A 23 2.57 -12.03 24.23
N PRO A 24 2.73 -12.56 23.01
CA PRO A 24 3.86 -13.41 22.68
C PRO A 24 5.16 -12.61 22.74
N ALA A 25 6.25 -13.24 23.20
CA ALA A 25 7.55 -12.58 23.33
C ALA A 25 8.06 -11.99 22.00
N ASN A 26 7.71 -12.64 20.87
CA ASN A 26 8.19 -12.30 19.54
C ASN A 26 7.22 -11.42 18.73
N TRP A 27 6.25 -10.75 19.38
CA TRP A 27 5.21 -9.98 18.66
C TRP A 27 5.79 -8.98 17.65
N LYS A 28 6.90 -8.30 17.98
CA LYS A 28 7.55 -7.32 17.09
C LYS A 28 8.02 -7.96 15.79
N ALA A 29 8.76 -9.06 15.89
CA ALA A 29 9.30 -9.76 14.73
C ALA A 29 8.15 -10.30 13.86
N ASN A 30 7.13 -10.90 14.47
CA ASN A 30 5.98 -11.41 13.75
C ASN A 30 5.22 -10.30 12.99
N THR A 31 5.03 -9.13 13.62
CA THR A 31 4.40 -7.96 12.97
C THR A 31 5.25 -7.44 11.81
N ILE A 32 6.58 -7.39 11.97
CA ILE A 32 7.48 -6.96 10.89
C ILE A 32 7.39 -7.92 9.71
N ILE A 33 7.41 -9.23 9.96
CA ILE A 33 7.29 -10.24 8.90
C ILE A 33 5.95 -10.10 8.19
N ALA A 34 4.83 -10.03 8.93
CA ALA A 34 3.51 -9.87 8.35
C ALA A 34 3.41 -8.58 7.51
N GLY A 35 3.89 -7.46 8.03
CA GLY A 35 3.91 -6.18 7.32
C GLY A 35 4.76 -6.23 6.05
N ALA A 36 5.94 -6.85 6.11
CA ALA A 36 6.83 -7.01 4.95
C ALA A 36 6.19 -7.89 3.87
N THR A 37 5.53 -8.99 4.26
CA THR A 37 4.80 -9.85 3.32
C THR A 37 3.66 -9.10 2.62
N ILE A 38 2.85 -8.34 3.37
CA ILE A 38 1.77 -7.53 2.79
C ILE A 38 2.35 -6.48 1.84
N ALA A 39 3.40 -5.77 2.24
CA ALA A 39 4.03 -4.75 1.41
C ALA A 39 4.59 -5.32 0.10
N ALA A 40 5.20 -6.52 0.14
CA ALA A 40 5.69 -7.20 -1.04
C ALA A 40 4.55 -7.55 -2.02
N ILE A 41 3.45 -8.10 -1.52
CA ILE A 41 2.27 -8.43 -2.34
C ILE A 41 1.69 -7.17 -2.98
N VAL A 42 1.54 -6.10 -2.20
CA VAL A 42 1.03 -4.81 -2.70
C VAL A 42 1.95 -4.24 -3.76
N ALA A 43 3.28 -4.27 -3.56
CA ALA A 43 4.23 -3.74 -4.53
C ALA A 43 4.18 -4.48 -5.88
N VAL A 44 4.12 -5.82 -5.86
CA VAL A 44 3.99 -6.63 -7.08
C VAL A 44 2.68 -6.35 -7.80
N THR A 45 1.57 -6.33 -7.05
CA THR A 45 0.23 -6.08 -7.61
C THR A 45 0.13 -4.66 -8.18
N TRP A 46 0.65 -3.67 -7.47
CA TRP A 46 0.69 -2.28 -7.92
C TRP A 46 1.49 -2.13 -9.20
N LYS A 47 2.70 -2.70 -9.27
CA LYS A 47 3.50 -2.70 -10.50
C LYS A 47 2.73 -3.32 -11.66
N PHE A 48 2.16 -4.51 -11.45
CA PHE A 48 1.41 -5.23 -12.47
C PHE A 48 0.22 -4.42 -13.00
N SER A 49 -0.50 -3.75 -12.10
CA SER A 49 -1.62 -2.87 -12.41
C SER A 49 -1.17 -1.61 -13.16
N ALA A 50 -0.15 -0.91 -12.65
CA ALA A 50 0.36 0.33 -13.24
C ALA A 50 0.90 0.12 -14.67
N GLU A 51 1.47 -1.05 -14.96
CA GLU A 51 1.94 -1.40 -16.31
C GLU A 51 0.79 -1.65 -17.30
N ARG A 52 -0.41 -1.98 -16.82
CA ARG A 52 -1.61 -2.26 -17.62
C ARG A 52 -2.64 -1.15 -17.60
N GLU A 53 -2.36 -0.09 -16.85
CA GLU A 53 -3.24 1.07 -16.77
C GLU A 53 -3.32 1.75 -18.13
N THR A 54 -4.54 1.84 -18.67
CA THR A 54 -4.83 2.53 -19.92
C THR A 54 -5.94 3.57 -19.73
N TRP A 55 -5.74 4.74 -20.30
CA TRP A 55 -6.62 5.90 -20.27
C TRP A 55 -7.38 6.02 -21.59
N ALA A 56 -8.69 6.23 -21.50
CA ALA A 56 -9.54 6.38 -22.68
C ALA A 56 -9.28 7.69 -23.43
N HIS A 57 -8.93 8.75 -22.70
CA HIS A 57 -8.58 10.06 -23.23
C HIS A 57 -7.54 10.73 -22.32
N LYS A 58 -6.86 11.74 -22.86
CA LYS A 58 -5.95 12.58 -22.10
C LYS A 58 -6.77 13.47 -21.13
N PRO A 59 -6.45 13.49 -19.83
CA PRO A 59 -7.16 14.32 -18.87
C PRO A 59 -6.90 15.81 -19.12
N GLU A 60 -7.85 16.63 -18.70
CA GLU A 60 -7.76 18.08 -18.84
C GLU A 60 -6.66 18.67 -17.93
N PRO A 61 -6.04 19.82 -18.28
CA PRO A 61 -4.90 20.37 -17.54
C PRO A 61 -5.15 20.66 -16.07
N TRP A 62 -6.40 20.98 -15.69
CA TRP A 62 -6.79 21.27 -14.30
C TRP A 62 -7.13 20.01 -13.49
N GLU A 63 -7.24 18.84 -14.12
CA GLU A 63 -7.66 17.61 -13.46
C GLU A 63 -6.46 16.88 -12.84
N TRP A 64 -6.44 16.81 -11.51
CA TRP A 64 -5.38 16.13 -10.78
C TRP A 64 -5.72 14.67 -10.50
N HIS A 65 -4.81 13.77 -10.87
CA HIS A 65 -4.93 12.34 -10.58
C HIS A 65 -3.67 11.84 -9.86
N PRO A 66 -3.80 11.04 -8.79
CA PRO A 66 -2.67 10.40 -8.13
C PRO A 66 -1.84 9.53 -9.08
N SER A 67 -2.49 8.88 -10.06
CA SER A 67 -1.78 7.97 -10.96
C SER A 67 -0.80 8.65 -11.90
N ARG A 68 -0.79 9.99 -12.01
CA ARG A 68 0.28 10.72 -12.72
C ARG A 68 1.68 10.37 -12.21
N TYR A 69 1.82 9.95 -10.93
CA TYR A 69 3.11 9.55 -10.38
C TYR A 69 3.64 8.19 -10.90
N TRP A 70 2.78 7.29 -11.42
CA TRP A 70 3.20 5.94 -11.84
C TRP A 70 2.69 5.50 -13.22
N SER A 71 1.56 6.02 -13.67
CA SER A 71 0.94 5.68 -14.95
C SER A 71 1.81 6.12 -16.12
N LYS A 72 2.08 5.20 -17.04
CA LYS A 72 2.98 5.45 -18.19
C LYS A 72 2.38 6.47 -19.16
N GLN A 73 1.10 6.33 -19.51
CA GLN A 73 0.43 7.21 -20.46
C GLN A 73 0.32 8.64 -19.96
N LEU A 74 -0.03 8.82 -18.68
CA LEU A 74 -0.13 10.16 -18.09
C LEU A 74 1.23 10.88 -18.08
N LYS A 75 2.31 10.17 -17.73
CA LYS A 75 3.67 10.74 -17.78
C LYS A 75 4.07 11.15 -19.20
N GLN A 76 3.70 10.36 -20.21
CA GLN A 76 3.95 10.70 -21.62
C GLN A 76 3.19 11.96 -22.03
N TYR A 77 1.91 12.07 -21.70
CA TYR A 77 1.12 13.28 -21.95
C TYR A 77 1.70 14.51 -21.25
N ASP A 78 2.15 14.39 -19.99
CA ASP A 78 2.80 15.46 -19.24
C ASP A 78 4.17 15.86 -19.85
N GLU A 79 4.89 14.94 -20.48
CA GLU A 79 6.13 15.24 -21.22
C GLU A 79 5.86 15.96 -22.54
N GLU A 80 4.84 15.53 -23.29
CA GLU A 80 4.41 16.16 -24.53
C GLU A 80 3.96 17.61 -24.30
N ASP A 81 3.17 17.87 -23.24
CA ASP A 81 2.73 19.23 -22.89
C ASP A 81 3.91 20.13 -22.54
N ARG A 82 4.91 19.61 -21.82
CA ARG A 82 6.12 20.35 -21.49
C ARG A 82 6.92 20.72 -22.73
N LYS A 83 7.07 19.80 -23.69
CA LYS A 83 7.77 20.07 -24.96
C LYS A 83 7.02 21.10 -25.81
N ALA A 84 5.71 20.95 -25.96
CA ALA A 84 4.87 21.90 -26.71
C ALA A 84 4.89 23.31 -26.08
N ALA A 85 5.00 23.42 -24.76
CA ALA A 85 5.16 24.70 -24.08
C ALA A 85 6.53 25.34 -24.35
N GLN A 86 7.59 24.54 -24.48
CA GLN A 86 8.94 25.02 -24.81
C GLN A 86 9.06 25.47 -26.27
N GLU A 87 8.44 24.76 -27.21
CA GLU A 87 8.44 25.14 -28.64
C GLU A 87 7.67 26.43 -28.93
N LYS A 88 6.74 26.82 -28.05
CA LYS A 88 5.97 28.06 -28.16
C LYS A 88 6.66 29.28 -27.56
N GLN A 89 7.80 29.10 -26.87
CA GLN A 89 8.63 30.17 -26.31
C GLN A 89 9.73 30.56 -27.30
#